data_AF-S9PCZ0-F1
#
_entry.id   AF-S9PCZ0-F1
#
_cell.length_a   1.000
_cell.length_b   1.000
_cell.length_c   1.000
_cell.angle_alpha   90.00
_cell.angle_beta   90.00
_cell.angle_gamma   90.00
#
_symmetry.space_group_name_H-M   'P 1'
#
loop_
_entity.id
_entity.type
_entity.pdbx_description
1 polymer ?
#
loop_
_entity_poly.entity_id
_entity_poly.type
_entity_poly.pdbx_seq_one_letter_code
_entity_poly.pdbx_strand_id
1 'polypeptide(L)'
;MSGQIALGVPSHASVLLRGMGLVAFLWGAGFARPAAASEVTSAGKTGEDAREVARGGSKPIPLALEVGYEGLPPGKVQPLRVKAGQSFFINQIDVREVVKSTRDEGVDGLRRTGRFAQLPWQGLKQADEEPIILPNADGTYTRRRFYRQAQWMEQTSVFTVLPVDGWGRPTGRPILLNIGRGDRRQPTDDFFIRRLRAVQTTADCKSVSDCSTARNFTEEALVEVRNARTGATPFTLTRNTRALRLFWTMRAGVDYYTIPIEQEDKPAYAYGASVDIKALTPPRANGTYAAGASITFQLTLRDGAGKRLHPQGSLPTYKEYSSGQVDSGLQYYRAFFEPTTTYYLRKHRERMLMTQIIGPAQKIQPIRSIVDLDAFFGADDVQTVGTLERDGVFAQFQTFPPANDLFGGAFFPDKGGWDAPVSDTWTYTLPANAEPGTYLVTVKGRRVYLGEDIPFSKTINIQVESAQPTQPNLTTGPCNSCHSEGGELVKVLHANDNRAGCNACHAPLGFELEGPIAVRTHFIHSRSGRYDSPLQQCDKCHLKAEGIQRTSKAACLSCHKSYPDTHVQQFGPIESMYVGGGRESFQQCTDSCHKTHPGSNL
;
A
#
# COMPACT_ATOMS: atom_id res chain seq x y z
N MET A 1 15.94 -48.82 32.01
CA MET A 1 15.43 -48.55 33.37
C MET A 1 14.08 -47.88 33.20
N SER A 2 13.01 -48.64 32.92
CA SER A 2 12.17 -49.39 33.88
C SER A 2 11.39 -48.45 34.80
N GLY A 3 10.06 -48.39 34.63
CA GLY A 3 9.16 -47.68 35.54
C GLY A 3 7.71 -47.58 35.02
N GLN A 4 6.96 -48.68 35.12
CA GLN A 4 5.49 -48.71 35.09
C GLN A 4 4.90 -48.25 36.43
N ILE A 5 3.64 -47.77 36.43
CA ILE A 5 2.53 -47.87 37.44
C ILE A 5 1.43 -46.90 36.92
N ALA A 6 0.28 -47.32 36.36
CA ALA A 6 -0.90 -48.07 36.83
C ALA A 6 -2.04 -47.19 37.40
N LEU A 7 -3.12 -47.10 36.59
CA LEU A 7 -4.58 -47.22 36.85
C LEU A 7 -5.29 -46.46 38.00
N GLY A 8 -6.43 -45.85 37.65
CA GLY A 8 -7.56 -45.60 38.56
C GLY A 8 -8.74 -44.83 37.93
N VAL A 9 -9.83 -45.53 37.61
CA VAL A 9 -11.19 -45.01 37.29
C VAL A 9 -12.16 -45.61 38.31
N PRO A 10 -13.14 -44.84 38.86
CA PRO A 10 -14.59 -45.07 38.62
C PRO A 10 -15.38 -43.73 38.52
N SER A 11 -16.30 -43.48 37.57
CA SER A 11 -17.66 -43.98 37.28
C SER A 11 -18.82 -43.45 38.16
N HIS A 12 -19.91 -43.03 37.48
CA HIS A 12 -21.32 -42.81 37.91
C HIS A 12 -21.69 -41.43 38.53
N ALA A 13 -22.87 -40.81 38.32
CA ALA A 13 -24.10 -41.14 37.58
C ALA A 13 -24.92 -39.87 37.20
N SER A 14 -25.61 -40.00 36.07
CA SER A 14 -26.97 -39.56 35.67
C SER A 14 -27.85 -38.73 36.62
N VAL A 15 -28.55 -37.71 36.09
CA VAL A 15 -30.02 -37.52 36.23
C VAL A 15 -30.59 -36.70 35.05
N LEU A 16 -31.68 -37.23 34.48
CA LEU A 16 -32.61 -36.72 33.46
C LEU A 16 -33.63 -35.71 34.02
N LEU A 17 -34.18 -34.82 33.17
CA LEU A 17 -35.62 -34.46 33.03
C LEU A 17 -35.72 -33.41 31.89
N ARG A 18 -36.19 -33.70 30.66
CA ARG A 18 -37.56 -33.89 30.11
C ARG A 18 -38.58 -32.74 30.33
N GLY A 19 -39.12 -32.25 29.20
CA GLY A 19 -40.37 -31.47 29.05
C GLY A 19 -40.31 -30.52 27.84
N MET A 20 -40.47 -30.99 26.59
CA MET A 20 -41.72 -31.09 25.79
C MET A 20 -42.66 -29.87 25.80
N GLY A 21 -42.89 -29.32 24.60
CA GLY A 21 -43.94 -28.35 24.28
C GLY A 21 -43.98 -28.05 22.77
N LEU A 22 -44.65 -28.92 22.01
CA LEU A 22 -45.03 -28.74 20.60
C LEU A 22 -46.19 -27.72 20.48
N VAL A 23 -46.30 -26.99 19.36
CA VAL A 23 -47.50 -26.88 18.50
C VAL A 23 -47.17 -26.06 17.23
N ALA A 24 -47.55 -26.63 16.08
CA ALA A 24 -47.50 -26.10 14.70
C ALA A 24 -48.63 -25.08 14.44
N PHE A 25 -48.62 -24.21 13.42
CA PHE A 25 -48.94 -24.40 11.98
C PHE A 25 -49.13 -22.93 11.46
N LEU A 26 -48.71 -22.43 10.28
CA LEU A 26 -49.32 -22.60 8.95
C LEU A 26 -48.60 -21.68 7.93
N TRP A 27 -48.35 -22.25 6.76
CA TRP A 27 -48.32 -21.74 5.37
C TRP A 27 -48.12 -20.25 5.05
N GLY A 28 -47.17 -20.02 4.13
CA GLY A 28 -47.09 -18.84 3.27
C GLY A 28 -46.13 -19.08 2.11
N ALA A 29 -46.63 -19.68 1.03
CA ALA A 29 -45.90 -19.87 -0.22
C ALA A 29 -45.59 -18.52 -0.88
N GLY A 30 -44.31 -18.25 -1.13
CA GLY A 30 -43.85 -17.11 -1.91
C GLY A 30 -42.65 -17.54 -2.76
N PHE A 31 -42.90 -17.77 -4.05
CA PHE A 31 -41.88 -18.04 -5.06
C PHE A 31 -40.86 -16.89 -5.12
N ALA A 32 -39.69 -17.08 -4.52
CA ALA A 32 -38.52 -16.25 -4.78
C ALA A 32 -37.64 -16.93 -5.83
N ARG A 33 -37.63 -16.35 -7.03
CA ARG A 33 -36.68 -16.68 -8.10
C ARG A 33 -35.24 -16.59 -7.58
N PRO A 34 -34.33 -17.53 -7.90
CA PRO A 34 -32.92 -17.29 -7.67
C PRO A 34 -32.46 -16.15 -8.58
N ALA A 35 -32.03 -15.04 -7.98
CA ALA A 35 -31.33 -13.99 -8.69
C ALA A 35 -30.01 -14.57 -9.19
N ALA A 36 -29.93 -14.82 -10.49
CA ALA A 36 -28.70 -15.19 -11.17
C ALA A 36 -27.64 -14.12 -10.90
N ALA A 37 -26.50 -14.56 -10.35
CA ALA A 37 -25.30 -13.77 -10.25
C ALA A 37 -24.82 -13.44 -11.68
N SER A 38 -25.19 -12.25 -12.15
CA SER A 38 -24.63 -11.65 -13.35
C SER A 38 -23.28 -11.04 -13.00
N GLU A 39 -22.22 -11.83 -13.14
CA GLU A 39 -20.86 -11.32 -13.18
C GLU A 39 -20.68 -10.58 -14.52
N VAL A 40 -20.48 -9.27 -14.43
CA VAL A 40 -19.99 -8.47 -15.54
C VAL A 40 -18.56 -8.92 -15.82
N THR A 41 -18.40 -9.71 -16.87
CA THR A 41 -17.12 -9.96 -17.52
C THR A 41 -16.49 -8.62 -17.89
N SER A 42 -15.37 -8.27 -17.27
CA SER A 42 -14.62 -7.04 -17.51
C SER A 42 -13.76 -7.09 -18.78
N ALA A 43 -14.30 -7.71 -19.84
CA ALA A 43 -13.79 -7.56 -21.19
C ALA A 43 -14.43 -6.30 -21.80
N GLY A 44 -13.75 -5.15 -21.66
CA GLY A 44 -14.08 -3.93 -22.41
C GLY A 44 -14.78 -2.82 -21.61
N LYS A 45 -14.08 -2.20 -20.66
CA LYS A 45 -14.38 -0.83 -20.18
C LYS A 45 -13.23 0.16 -20.43
N THR A 46 -12.54 0.00 -21.55
CA THR A 46 -11.60 1.02 -22.07
C THR A 46 -12.29 2.12 -22.89
N GLY A 47 -13.61 2.09 -23.04
CA GLY A 47 -14.35 2.95 -23.97
C GLY A 47 -15.27 4.03 -23.37
N GLU A 48 -15.74 3.88 -22.13
CA GLU A 48 -16.68 4.86 -21.54
C GLU A 48 -15.98 6.09 -20.96
N ASP A 49 -14.80 5.93 -20.33
CA ASP A 49 -13.97 7.06 -19.91
C ASP A 49 -13.41 7.87 -21.10
N ALA A 50 -13.27 7.24 -22.27
CA ALA A 50 -12.82 7.90 -23.49
C ALA A 50 -13.92 8.74 -24.16
N ARG A 51 -15.21 8.42 -23.93
CA ARG A 51 -16.35 9.17 -24.51
C ARG A 51 -16.82 10.34 -23.65
N GLU A 52 -16.50 10.38 -22.36
CA GLU A 52 -16.80 11.52 -21.49
C GLU A 52 -15.87 12.73 -21.73
N VAL A 53 -14.81 12.57 -22.53
CA VAL A 53 -13.90 13.65 -22.94
C VAL A 53 -14.55 14.63 -23.94
N ALA A 54 -15.70 14.28 -24.52
CA ALA A 54 -16.33 15.04 -25.61
C ALA A 54 -17.24 16.22 -25.17
N ARG A 55 -17.35 16.54 -23.87
CA ARG A 55 -18.00 17.78 -23.40
C ARG A 55 -16.97 18.64 -22.67
N GLY A 56 -16.55 19.73 -23.32
CA GLY A 56 -15.40 20.57 -22.99
C GLY A 56 -15.42 21.37 -21.68
N GLY A 57 -15.64 20.71 -20.54
CA GLY A 57 -15.17 21.17 -19.24
C GLY A 57 -14.00 20.29 -18.79
N SER A 58 -12.81 20.86 -18.58
CA SER A 58 -11.67 20.09 -18.05
C SER A 58 -12.02 19.55 -16.65
N LYS A 59 -11.95 18.23 -16.45
CA LYS A 59 -12.15 17.60 -15.13
C LYS A 59 -11.19 18.26 -14.10
N PRO A 60 -11.65 18.60 -12.88
CA PRO A 60 -10.78 19.14 -11.84
C PRO A 60 -9.62 18.19 -11.51
N ILE A 61 -8.43 18.75 -11.28
CA ILE A 61 -7.20 17.98 -11.02
C ILE A 61 -7.04 17.70 -9.52
N PRO A 62 -6.71 16.45 -9.12
CA PRO A 62 -6.46 16.11 -7.72
C PRO A 62 -5.15 16.73 -7.24
N LEU A 63 -5.21 17.68 -6.30
CA LEU A 63 -4.03 18.27 -5.69
C LEU A 63 -3.55 17.50 -4.47
N ALA A 64 -2.23 17.36 -4.40
CA ALA A 64 -1.46 16.93 -3.26
C ALA A 64 -0.84 18.11 -2.54
N LEU A 65 -1.23 18.34 -1.29
CA LEU A 65 -0.62 19.36 -0.45
C LEU A 65 0.37 18.71 0.52
N GLU A 66 1.59 19.26 0.58
CA GLU A 66 2.64 18.81 1.48
C GLU A 66 3.09 19.96 2.38
N VAL A 67 3.19 19.69 3.67
CA VAL A 67 3.60 20.65 4.70
C VAL A 67 4.67 20.01 5.58
N GLY A 68 5.85 20.63 5.66
CA GLY A 68 6.98 20.13 6.47
C GLY A 68 7.87 19.15 5.70
N TYR A 69 8.52 19.63 4.65
CA TYR A 69 9.33 18.82 3.75
C TYR A 69 10.73 18.51 4.31
N GLU A 70 11.23 17.30 4.04
CA GLU A 70 12.56 16.81 4.43
C GLU A 70 13.65 17.34 3.49
N GLY A 71 14.78 17.79 4.02
CA GLY A 71 15.91 18.26 3.20
C GLY A 71 15.82 19.73 2.77
N LEU A 72 14.76 20.44 3.16
CA LEU A 72 14.72 21.90 3.14
C LEU A 72 15.10 22.43 4.53
N PRO A 73 15.95 23.47 4.62
CA PRO A 73 16.19 24.18 5.88
C PRO A 73 14.86 24.57 6.54
N PRO A 74 14.79 24.59 7.89
CA PRO A 74 13.60 25.04 8.60
C PRO A 74 13.06 26.36 8.01
N GLY A 75 11.80 26.35 7.57
CA GLY A 75 11.14 27.51 6.96
C GLY A 75 11.13 27.56 5.42
N LYS A 76 11.86 26.69 4.70
CA LYS A 76 11.72 26.56 3.24
C LYS A 76 10.63 25.54 2.90
N VAL A 77 9.66 25.96 2.07
CA VAL A 77 8.58 25.12 1.55
C VAL A 77 8.77 25.02 0.04
N GLN A 78 8.78 23.80 -0.52
CA GLN A 78 8.79 23.65 -1.97
C GLN A 78 7.49 24.24 -2.53
N PRO A 79 7.54 25.19 -3.47
CA PRO A 79 6.33 25.76 -4.03
C PRO A 79 5.47 24.67 -4.69
N LEU A 80 4.17 24.74 -4.45
CA LEU A 80 3.17 23.99 -5.18
C LEU A 80 3.06 24.60 -6.58
N ARG A 81 3.72 23.96 -7.54
CA ARG A 81 3.59 24.31 -8.96
C ARG A 81 2.25 23.81 -9.49
N VAL A 82 1.53 24.61 -10.25
CA VAL A 82 0.24 24.27 -10.86
C VAL A 82 0.10 24.94 -12.23
N LYS A 83 -0.67 24.35 -13.14
CA LYS A 83 -1.08 25.03 -14.38
C LYS A 83 -2.03 26.20 -14.08
N ALA A 84 -1.75 27.37 -14.65
CA ALA A 84 -2.60 28.56 -14.53
C ALA A 84 -3.99 28.31 -15.13
N GLY A 85 -5.04 28.82 -14.45
CA GLY A 85 -6.43 28.73 -14.90
C GLY A 85 -7.07 27.33 -14.84
N GLN A 86 -6.36 26.33 -14.29
CA GLN A 86 -6.89 24.99 -14.09
C GLN A 86 -7.80 24.93 -12.85
N SER A 87 -8.83 24.09 -12.93
CA SER A 87 -9.65 23.73 -11.76
C SER A 87 -9.07 22.53 -11.03
N PHE A 88 -9.17 22.53 -9.71
CA PHE A 88 -8.55 21.59 -8.78
C PHE A 88 -9.54 21.13 -7.71
N PHE A 89 -9.22 20.04 -7.02
CA PHE A 89 -9.77 19.71 -5.71
C PHE A 89 -8.66 19.17 -4.81
N ILE A 90 -8.81 19.24 -3.49
CA ILE A 90 -7.80 18.72 -2.57
C ILE A 90 -7.98 17.21 -2.43
N ASN A 91 -7.07 16.42 -2.98
CA ASN A 91 -7.11 14.96 -2.92
C ASN A 91 -6.34 14.41 -1.73
N GLN A 92 -5.21 15.02 -1.39
CA GLN A 92 -4.40 14.62 -0.24
C GLN A 92 -3.74 15.80 0.46
N ILE A 93 -3.56 15.66 1.78
CA ILE A 93 -2.77 16.56 2.61
C ILE A 93 -1.86 15.72 3.51
N ASP A 94 -0.56 15.98 3.42
CA ASP A 94 0.44 15.42 4.32
C ASP A 94 1.05 16.57 5.14
N VAL A 95 0.92 16.51 6.47
CA VAL A 95 1.54 17.45 7.42
C VAL A 95 2.52 16.68 8.29
N ARG A 96 3.76 17.16 8.34
CA ARG A 96 4.86 16.51 9.03
C ARG A 96 5.69 17.49 9.85
N GLU A 97 6.22 17.01 10.96
CA GLU A 97 7.28 17.67 11.73
C GLU A 97 8.28 16.61 12.18
N VAL A 98 9.57 16.96 12.20
CA VAL A 98 10.65 16.07 12.63
C VAL A 98 11.51 16.77 13.66
N VAL A 99 11.78 16.08 14.76
CA VAL A 99 12.67 16.53 15.83
C VAL A 99 13.76 15.48 16.01
N LYS A 100 15.01 15.91 16.17
CA LYS A 100 16.13 15.01 16.50
C LYS A 100 16.42 15.07 17.99
N SER A 101 16.74 13.93 18.58
CA SER A 101 17.13 13.80 19.99
C SER A 101 18.33 12.87 20.15
N THR A 102 19.06 13.05 21.25
CA THR A 102 20.19 12.19 21.64
C THR A 102 19.84 11.18 22.71
N ARG A 103 18.57 11.17 23.14
CA ARG A 103 18.05 10.33 24.22
C ARG A 103 16.77 9.63 23.76
N ASP A 104 16.54 8.44 24.29
CA ASP A 104 15.26 7.74 24.11
C ASP A 104 14.20 8.42 24.99
N GLU A 105 13.45 9.33 24.41
CA GLU A 105 12.33 10.02 25.07
C GLU A 105 10.98 9.75 24.39
N GLY A 106 10.91 8.67 23.60
CA GLY A 106 9.78 8.39 22.73
C GLY A 106 9.57 9.50 21.70
N VAL A 107 8.52 10.30 21.91
CA VAL A 107 8.14 11.44 21.05
C VAL A 107 7.89 12.72 21.87
N ASP A 108 8.50 12.81 23.06
CA ASP A 108 8.29 13.96 23.94
C ASP A 108 8.95 15.25 23.42
N GLY A 109 9.97 15.18 22.57
CA GLY A 109 10.56 16.33 21.89
C GLY A 109 9.56 17.10 21.02
N LEU A 110 8.67 16.40 20.32
CA LEU A 110 7.57 16.97 19.52
C LEU A 110 6.54 17.74 20.35
N ARG A 111 6.48 17.51 21.67
CA ARG A 111 5.61 18.25 22.60
C ARG A 111 6.20 19.58 23.02
N ARG A 112 7.51 19.74 22.87
CA ARG A 112 8.25 20.92 23.33
C ARG A 112 8.70 21.80 22.17
N THR A 113 8.84 21.23 20.97
CA THR A 113 9.45 21.88 19.81
C THR A 113 8.63 21.70 18.54
N GLY A 114 8.83 22.60 17.58
CA GLY A 114 8.16 22.52 16.27
C GLY A 114 6.68 22.87 16.32
N ARG A 115 6.00 22.70 15.18
CA ARG A 115 4.61 23.15 15.00
C ARG A 115 3.57 22.24 15.66
N PHE A 116 3.98 21.07 16.13
CA PHE A 116 3.16 20.10 16.85
C PHE A 116 3.21 20.27 18.38
N ALA A 117 4.10 21.13 18.90
CA ALA A 117 4.25 21.36 20.34
C ALA A 117 2.96 21.82 21.03
N GLN A 118 2.13 22.58 20.32
CA GLN A 118 0.88 23.13 20.86
C GLN A 118 -0.33 22.20 20.70
N LEU A 119 -0.15 20.99 20.14
CA LEU A 119 -1.23 20.04 20.02
C LEU A 119 -1.55 19.35 21.37
N PRO A 120 -2.79 18.93 21.59
CA PRO A 120 -3.16 18.19 22.80
C PRO A 120 -2.63 16.74 22.75
N TRP A 121 -1.48 16.50 23.38
CA TRP A 121 -0.78 15.21 23.42
C TRP A 121 -1.27 14.24 24.50
N GLN A 122 -2.27 14.61 25.30
CA GLN A 122 -2.82 13.76 26.36
C GLN A 122 -3.36 12.45 25.78
N GLY A 123 -3.12 11.34 26.48
CA GLY A 123 -3.60 10.00 26.07
C GLY A 123 -2.66 9.25 25.13
N LEU A 124 -1.55 9.85 24.70
CA LEU A 124 -0.56 9.21 23.84
C LEU A 124 -0.04 7.88 24.44
N LYS A 125 -0.01 6.82 23.63
CA LYS A 125 0.56 5.51 23.98
C LYS A 125 1.36 4.93 22.82
N GLN A 126 2.39 4.16 23.14
CA GLN A 126 3.02 3.28 22.17
C GLN A 126 2.00 2.20 21.75
N ALA A 127 1.71 2.13 20.46
CA ALA A 127 0.74 1.23 19.88
C ALA A 127 1.37 -0.05 19.33
N ASP A 128 2.56 0.07 18.72
CA ASP A 128 3.32 -1.03 18.13
C ASP A 128 4.83 -0.65 18.04
N GLU A 129 5.67 -1.63 17.76
CA GLU A 129 7.13 -1.51 17.58
C GLU A 129 7.60 -2.48 16.50
N GLU A 130 8.54 -2.06 15.66
CA GLU A 130 9.16 -2.92 14.64
C GLU A 130 10.68 -2.68 14.59
N PRO A 131 11.50 -3.71 14.82
CA PRO A 131 12.91 -3.66 14.49
C PRO A 131 13.10 -3.88 12.98
N ILE A 132 14.01 -3.13 12.36
CA ILE A 132 14.44 -3.36 10.99
C ILE A 132 15.53 -4.44 11.03
N ILE A 133 15.19 -5.62 10.53
CA ILE A 133 16.07 -6.81 10.60
C ILE A 133 17.33 -6.68 9.74
N LEU A 134 17.31 -5.81 8.74
CA LEU A 134 18.50 -5.52 7.95
C LEU A 134 19.40 -4.54 8.68
N PRO A 135 20.71 -4.81 8.77
CA PRO A 135 21.65 -3.86 9.32
C PRO A 135 21.75 -2.63 8.42
N ASN A 136 21.99 -1.50 9.06
CA ASN A 136 22.42 -0.26 8.43
C ASN A 136 23.82 -0.46 7.81
N ALA A 137 24.25 0.46 6.94
CA ALA A 137 25.54 0.39 6.26
C ALA A 137 26.75 0.38 7.23
N ASP A 138 26.58 0.91 8.45
CA ASP A 138 27.59 0.92 9.51
C ASP A 138 27.54 -0.35 10.41
N GLY A 139 26.70 -1.33 10.07
CA GLY A 139 26.51 -2.56 10.84
C GLY A 139 25.59 -2.43 12.04
N THR A 140 25.03 -1.25 12.32
CA THR A 140 24.04 -1.05 13.39
C THR A 140 22.63 -1.42 12.91
N TYR A 141 21.63 -1.31 13.79
CA TYR A 141 20.23 -1.61 13.47
C TYR A 141 19.33 -0.41 13.72
N THR A 142 18.14 -0.46 13.13
CA THR A 142 17.11 0.56 13.31
C THR A 142 15.89 -0.05 14.00
N ARG A 143 15.29 0.66 14.95
CA ARG A 143 14.01 0.32 15.58
C ARG A 143 13.02 1.45 15.38
N ARG A 144 11.76 1.11 15.10
CA ARG A 144 10.66 2.08 14.98
C ARG A 144 9.60 1.80 16.04
N ARG A 145 9.24 2.82 16.82
CA ARG A 145 8.11 2.80 17.74
C ARG A 145 7.00 3.69 17.22
N PHE A 146 5.77 3.19 17.23
CA PHE A 146 4.60 3.89 16.71
C PHE A 146 3.70 4.30 17.86
N TYR A 147 3.34 5.58 17.91
CA TYR A 147 2.53 6.16 18.98
C TYR A 147 1.18 6.67 18.44
N ARG A 148 0.13 6.41 19.22
CA ARG A 148 -1.27 6.75 18.91
C ARG A 148 -2.03 7.26 20.13
N GLN A 149 -3.31 7.59 19.98
CA GLN A 149 -4.24 7.92 21.06
C GLN A 149 -4.03 9.28 21.74
N ALA A 150 -3.12 10.13 21.23
CA ALA A 150 -3.13 11.54 21.63
C ALA A 150 -4.46 12.17 21.23
N GLN A 151 -4.99 13.10 22.03
CA GLN A 151 -6.27 13.76 21.74
C GLN A 151 -6.33 14.35 20.33
N TRP A 152 -5.25 14.95 19.83
CA TRP A 152 -5.21 15.48 18.46
C TRP A 152 -5.34 14.43 17.35
N MET A 153 -5.05 13.16 17.65
CA MET A 153 -5.16 12.04 16.71
C MET A 153 -6.58 11.46 16.69
N GLU A 154 -7.32 11.58 17.79
CA GLU A 154 -8.60 10.90 18.00
C GLU A 154 -9.82 11.83 17.89
N GLN A 155 -9.62 13.14 18.06
CA GLN A 155 -10.67 14.15 17.95
C GLN A 155 -11.02 14.46 16.49
N THR A 156 -12.29 14.81 16.26
CA THR A 156 -12.73 15.34 14.96
C THR A 156 -11.99 16.64 14.68
N SER A 157 -11.41 16.75 13.48
CA SER A 157 -10.75 17.98 13.06
C SER A 157 -11.05 18.36 11.61
N VAL A 158 -10.81 19.63 11.29
CA VAL A 158 -11.10 20.22 9.99
C VAL A 158 -9.85 20.94 9.50
N PHE A 159 -9.57 20.76 8.20
CA PHE A 159 -8.68 21.64 7.46
C PHE A 159 -9.46 22.72 6.73
N THR A 160 -8.94 23.94 6.74
CA THR A 160 -9.42 25.02 5.88
C THR A 160 -8.29 25.44 4.96
N VAL A 161 -8.49 25.32 3.65
CA VAL A 161 -7.55 25.77 2.62
C VAL A 161 -8.06 27.08 2.03
N LEU A 162 -7.28 28.16 2.15
CA LEU A 162 -7.64 29.48 1.65
C LEU A 162 -6.59 29.95 0.63
N PRO A 163 -6.95 30.12 -0.66
CA PRO A 163 -6.07 30.75 -1.63
C PRO A 163 -5.92 32.25 -1.35
N VAL A 164 -4.68 32.75 -1.38
CA VAL A 164 -4.35 34.15 -1.10
C VAL A 164 -3.35 34.73 -2.10
N ASP A 165 -3.36 36.05 -2.24
CA ASP A 165 -2.36 36.80 -3.01
C ASP A 165 -1.07 37.06 -2.20
N GLY A 166 -0.12 37.80 -2.79
CA GLY A 166 1.15 38.15 -2.13
C GLY A 166 1.01 39.04 -0.90
N TRP A 167 -0.14 39.69 -0.71
CA TRP A 167 -0.48 40.49 0.48
C TRP A 167 -1.28 39.69 1.51
N GLY A 168 -1.55 38.41 1.23
CA GLY A 168 -2.35 37.56 2.09
C GLY A 168 -3.86 37.81 1.99
N ARG A 169 -4.32 38.57 0.99
CA ARG A 169 -5.75 38.80 0.76
C ARG A 169 -6.36 37.57 0.07
N PRO A 170 -7.55 37.12 0.49
CA PRO A 170 -8.24 36.00 -0.17
C PRO A 170 -8.42 36.23 -1.66
N THR A 171 -8.07 35.24 -2.48
CA THR A 171 -8.29 35.26 -3.93
C THR A 171 -9.38 34.29 -4.38
N GLY A 172 -9.96 33.54 -3.45
CA GLY A 172 -11.04 32.58 -3.67
C GLY A 172 -11.74 32.22 -2.37
N ARG A 173 -12.73 31.33 -2.47
CA ARG A 173 -13.48 30.84 -1.29
C ARG A 173 -12.63 29.87 -0.46
N PRO A 174 -12.78 29.85 0.87
CA PRO A 174 -12.18 28.83 1.70
C PRO A 174 -12.76 27.45 1.35
N ILE A 175 -11.90 26.44 1.30
CA ILE A 175 -12.26 25.04 1.11
C ILE A 175 -12.19 24.36 2.49
N LEU A 176 -13.34 23.90 2.99
CA LEU A 176 -13.44 23.17 4.25
C LEU A 176 -13.35 21.68 3.98
N LEU A 177 -12.52 20.99 4.76
CA LEU A 177 -12.24 19.57 4.62
C LEU A 177 -12.31 18.90 5.99
N ASN A 178 -13.38 18.16 6.23
CA ASN A 178 -13.60 17.34 7.41
C ASN A 178 -12.67 16.14 7.36
N ILE A 179 -11.64 16.16 8.22
CA ILE A 179 -10.76 15.01 8.41
C ILE A 179 -11.55 13.89 9.08
N GLY A 180 -12.49 14.24 9.98
CA GLY A 180 -13.21 13.27 10.79
C GLY A 180 -12.37 12.76 11.96
N ARG A 181 -12.77 11.64 12.54
CA ARG A 181 -12.01 10.94 13.60
C ARG A 181 -11.10 9.86 13.01
N GLY A 182 -10.04 9.53 13.76
CA GLY A 182 -9.08 8.49 13.37
C GLY A 182 -9.64 7.07 13.40
N ASP A 183 -10.65 6.81 14.25
CA ASP A 183 -11.22 5.50 14.57
C ASP A 183 -12.63 5.25 14.00
N ARG A 184 -13.30 6.26 13.45
CA ARG A 184 -14.67 6.11 12.94
C ARG A 184 -14.88 6.84 11.62
N ARG A 185 -15.57 6.17 10.69
CA ARG A 185 -16.04 6.78 9.44
C ARG A 185 -17.41 7.40 9.64
N GLN A 186 -17.61 8.58 9.05
CA GLN A 186 -18.87 9.29 8.96
C GLN A 186 -19.12 9.70 7.50
N PRO A 187 -20.38 9.84 7.08
CA PRO A 187 -20.71 10.33 5.74
C PRO A 187 -20.14 11.72 5.43
N THR A 188 -19.96 12.56 6.45
CA THR A 188 -19.48 13.95 6.32
C THR A 188 -17.97 14.09 6.20
N ASP A 189 -17.21 13.01 6.36
CA ASP A 189 -15.76 13.07 6.25
C ASP A 189 -15.33 13.17 4.79
N ASP A 190 -14.37 14.03 4.47
CA ASP A 190 -13.92 14.27 3.10
C ASP A 190 -12.87 13.27 2.61
N PHE A 191 -12.16 12.59 3.52
CA PHE A 191 -11.06 11.69 3.16
C PHE A 191 -11.35 10.24 3.55
N PHE A 192 -11.01 9.31 2.65
CA PHE A 192 -11.08 7.87 2.95
C PHE A 192 -9.90 7.42 3.82
N ILE A 193 -8.66 7.77 3.45
CA ILE A 193 -7.47 7.44 4.24
C ILE A 193 -7.23 8.57 5.25
N ARG A 194 -7.04 8.20 6.52
CA ARG A 194 -6.67 9.11 7.61
C ARG A 194 -5.72 8.40 8.54
N ARG A 195 -4.60 9.04 8.81
CA ARG A 195 -3.50 8.49 9.58
C ARG A 195 -2.86 9.63 10.35
N LEU A 196 -3.22 9.72 11.63
CA LEU A 196 -2.71 10.72 12.57
C LEU A 196 -1.94 9.96 13.65
N ARG A 197 -0.64 10.22 13.78
CA ARG A 197 0.26 9.43 14.63
C ARG A 197 1.59 10.14 14.87
N ALA A 198 2.37 9.58 15.77
CA ALA A 198 3.78 9.90 15.93
C ALA A 198 4.64 8.64 15.83
N VAL A 199 5.89 8.80 15.41
CA VAL A 199 6.84 7.71 15.23
C VAL A 199 8.16 8.14 15.86
N GLN A 200 8.77 7.25 16.63
CA GLN A 200 10.17 7.38 17.00
C GLN A 200 10.97 6.39 16.15
N THR A 201 11.98 6.88 15.45
CA THR A 201 13.00 6.05 14.82
C THR A 201 14.26 6.15 15.67
N THR A 202 14.68 5.02 16.22
CA THR A 202 15.98 4.85 16.87
C THR A 202 16.92 4.23 15.84
N ALA A 203 17.92 4.98 15.40
CA ALA A 203 19.01 4.42 14.61
C ALA A 203 20.06 3.81 15.55
N ASP A 204 21.22 3.43 15.02
CA ASP A 204 22.42 3.07 15.80
C ASP A 204 22.23 2.03 16.94
N CYS A 205 21.22 1.15 16.82
CA CYS A 205 21.02 0.06 17.75
C CYS A 205 22.15 -0.98 17.58
N LYS A 206 22.66 -1.51 18.69
CA LYS A 206 23.74 -2.50 18.70
C LYS A 206 23.32 -3.84 18.08
N SER A 207 22.05 -4.21 18.25
CA SER A 207 21.44 -5.38 17.63
C SER A 207 19.96 -5.13 17.34
N VAL A 208 19.33 -6.03 16.60
CA VAL A 208 17.87 -6.02 16.32
C VAL A 208 17.04 -5.85 17.61
N SER A 209 17.52 -6.39 18.74
CA SER A 209 16.82 -6.36 20.03
C SER A 209 17.44 -5.42 21.07
N ASP A 210 18.53 -4.71 20.76
CA ASP A 210 19.25 -3.86 21.73
C ASP A 210 19.55 -2.47 21.17
N CYS A 211 18.80 -1.48 21.66
CA CYS A 211 19.01 -0.06 21.40
C CYS A 211 19.45 0.72 22.65
N SER A 212 19.93 0.04 23.71
CA SER A 212 20.28 0.69 24.98
C SER A 212 21.43 1.71 24.86
N THR A 213 22.31 1.50 23.88
CA THR A 213 23.45 2.38 23.60
C THR A 213 23.17 3.44 22.55
N ALA A 214 22.01 3.40 21.88
CA ALA A 214 21.68 4.30 20.78
C ALA A 214 21.70 5.76 21.22
N ARG A 215 22.11 6.65 20.31
CA ARG A 215 22.20 8.10 20.51
C ARG A 215 21.58 8.89 19.36
N ASN A 216 21.07 8.23 18.33
CA ASN A 216 20.45 8.88 17.19
C ASN A 216 18.95 8.58 17.15
N PHE A 217 18.16 9.48 17.73
CA PHE A 217 16.71 9.39 17.76
C PHE A 217 16.09 10.46 16.85
N THR A 218 15.12 10.04 16.06
CA THR A 218 14.30 10.93 15.25
C THR A 218 12.84 10.73 15.64
N GLU A 219 12.19 11.81 16.05
CA GLU A 219 10.77 11.86 16.37
C GLU A 219 10.03 12.50 15.20
N GLU A 220 8.98 11.85 14.71
CA GLU A 220 8.18 12.32 13.60
C GLU A 220 6.70 12.38 13.99
N ALA A 221 6.08 13.56 13.89
CA ALA A 221 4.63 13.68 13.94
C ALA A 221 4.08 13.76 12.52
N LEU A 222 2.99 13.02 12.26
CA LEU A 222 2.48 12.85 10.91
C LEU A 222 0.95 12.87 10.89
N VAL A 223 0.41 13.70 9.99
CA VAL A 223 -0.99 13.72 9.57
C VAL A 223 -1.03 13.41 8.08
N GLU A 224 -1.66 12.32 7.70
CA GLU A 224 -1.90 11.97 6.30
C GLU A 224 -3.39 11.76 6.08
N VAL A 225 -3.96 12.54 5.16
CA VAL A 225 -5.35 12.39 4.73
C VAL A 225 -5.40 12.31 3.21
N ARG A 226 -6.10 11.31 2.65
CA ARG A 226 -6.11 11.05 1.19
C ARG A 226 -7.40 10.49 0.65
N ASN A 227 -7.47 10.54 -0.67
CA ASN A 227 -8.51 10.01 -1.52
C ASN A 227 -9.82 10.68 -1.14
N ALA A 228 -9.93 11.92 -1.61
CA ALA A 228 -11.13 12.70 -1.42
C ALA A 228 -12.34 11.88 -1.90
N ARG A 229 -13.36 11.81 -1.05
CA ARG A 229 -14.55 11.03 -1.32
C ARG A 229 -15.41 11.72 -2.37
N THR A 230 -16.40 11.00 -2.86
CA THR A 230 -17.40 11.54 -3.80
C THR A 230 -17.98 12.84 -3.24
N GLY A 231 -17.93 13.93 -4.02
CA GLY A 231 -18.35 15.26 -3.58
C GLY A 231 -17.21 16.25 -3.28
N ALA A 232 -15.94 15.89 -3.54
CA ALA A 232 -14.80 16.79 -3.41
C ALA A 232 -15.05 18.16 -4.05
N THR A 233 -14.85 19.24 -3.28
CA THR A 233 -15.20 20.60 -3.71
C THR A 233 -14.17 21.14 -4.70
N PRO A 234 -14.56 21.39 -5.98
CA PRO A 234 -13.65 21.97 -6.95
C PRO A 234 -13.45 23.47 -6.68
N PHE A 235 -12.26 23.96 -7.00
CA PHE A 235 -11.91 25.38 -6.95
C PHE A 235 -10.91 25.74 -8.05
N THR A 236 -10.81 27.02 -8.38
CA THR A 236 -9.87 27.52 -9.38
C THR A 236 -8.98 28.57 -8.73
N LEU A 237 -7.71 28.57 -9.11
CA LEU A 237 -6.77 29.58 -8.67
C LEU A 237 -6.75 30.74 -9.67
N THR A 238 -6.97 31.95 -9.16
CA THR A 238 -6.80 33.17 -9.96
C THR A 238 -5.32 33.41 -10.22
N ARG A 239 -4.98 34.11 -11.31
CA ARG A 239 -3.58 34.43 -11.68
C ARG A 239 -2.81 35.21 -10.61
N ASN A 240 -3.47 35.94 -9.71
CA ASN A 240 -2.84 36.66 -8.60
C ASN A 240 -2.67 35.82 -7.33
N THR A 241 -3.16 34.58 -7.29
CA THR A 241 -2.90 33.67 -6.15
C THR A 241 -1.41 33.35 -6.07
N ARG A 242 -0.82 33.51 -4.88
CA ARG A 242 0.59 33.28 -4.59
C ARG A 242 0.83 32.24 -3.49
N ALA A 243 -0.20 31.89 -2.72
CA ALA A 243 -0.10 30.82 -1.73
C ALA A 243 -1.47 30.18 -1.43
N LEU A 244 -1.43 28.96 -0.89
CA LEU A 244 -2.51 28.37 -0.12
C LEU A 244 -2.18 28.51 1.36
N ARG A 245 -3.11 29.05 2.14
CA ARG A 245 -3.04 29.03 3.61
C ARG A 245 -3.86 27.84 4.11
N LEU A 246 -3.21 26.92 4.79
CA LEU A 246 -3.84 25.77 5.43
C LEU A 246 -3.97 26.03 6.94
N PHE A 247 -5.20 26.16 7.40
CA PHE A 247 -5.56 26.18 8.82
C PHE A 247 -6.03 24.79 9.26
N TRP A 248 -5.71 24.42 10.50
CA TRP A 248 -6.12 23.14 11.10
C TRP A 248 -6.70 23.40 12.49
N THR A 249 -7.91 22.92 12.74
CA THR A 249 -8.62 23.18 14.01
C THR A 249 -7.88 22.65 15.25
N MET A 250 -7.03 21.62 15.12
CA MET A 250 -6.23 21.14 16.25
C MET A 250 -5.10 22.09 16.66
N ARG A 251 -4.76 23.08 15.83
CA ARG A 251 -3.78 24.14 16.10
C ARG A 251 -4.48 25.49 16.32
N ALA A 252 -5.55 25.48 17.11
CA ALA A 252 -6.29 26.69 17.43
C ALA A 252 -5.37 27.76 18.06
N GLY A 253 -5.46 29.01 17.60
CA GLY A 253 -4.64 30.11 18.09
C GLY A 253 -3.23 30.20 17.47
N VAL A 254 -2.90 29.35 16.50
CA VAL A 254 -1.62 29.40 15.76
C VAL A 254 -1.83 29.81 14.31
N ASP A 255 -0.84 30.49 13.74
CA ASP A 255 -0.82 30.85 12.33
C ASP A 255 -0.94 29.62 11.40
N TYR A 256 -1.46 29.91 10.21
CA TYR A 256 -1.63 28.98 9.09
C TYR A 256 -0.30 28.45 8.57
N TYR A 257 -0.36 27.27 7.96
CA TYR A 257 0.71 26.82 7.08
C TYR A 257 0.59 27.55 5.73
N THR A 258 1.66 28.22 5.31
CA THR A 258 1.71 28.86 3.99
C THR A 258 2.40 27.93 3.01
N ILE A 259 1.68 27.52 1.97
CA ILE A 259 2.20 26.75 0.84
C ILE A 259 2.32 27.71 -0.34
N PRO A 260 3.53 28.14 -0.73
CA PRO A 260 3.71 29.00 -1.89
C PRO A 260 3.16 28.33 -3.15
N ILE A 261 2.57 29.11 -4.06
CA ILE A 261 2.08 28.64 -5.36
C ILE A 261 2.88 29.27 -6.47
N GLU A 262 3.33 28.43 -7.40
CA GLU A 262 3.85 28.85 -8.70
C GLU A 262 2.87 28.43 -9.79
N GLN A 263 2.41 29.39 -10.58
CA GLN A 263 1.48 29.11 -11.68
C GLN A 263 2.22 29.12 -13.01
N GLU A 264 2.09 28.02 -13.76
CA GLU A 264 2.73 27.83 -15.06
C GLU A 264 1.69 27.96 -16.18
N ASP A 265 1.92 28.88 -17.11
CA ASP A 265 0.98 29.13 -18.22
C ASP A 265 1.02 28.02 -19.28
N LYS A 266 2.20 27.48 -19.59
CA LYS A 266 2.43 26.52 -20.68
C LYS A 266 3.31 25.34 -20.23
N PRO A 267 2.77 24.47 -19.37
CA PRO A 267 3.51 23.32 -18.89
C PRO A 267 3.90 22.36 -20.03
N ALA A 268 5.09 21.77 -19.94
CA ALA A 268 5.64 20.91 -20.99
C ALA A 268 4.81 19.63 -21.23
N TYR A 269 4.11 19.16 -20.19
CA TYR A 269 3.19 18.02 -20.21
C TYR A 269 1.82 18.43 -19.65
N ALA A 270 0.78 17.70 -20.05
CA ALA A 270 -0.52 17.77 -19.42
C ALA A 270 -0.53 17.00 -18.08
N TYR A 271 -1.59 17.17 -17.29
CA TYR A 271 -1.89 16.29 -16.14
C TYR A 271 -2.33 14.90 -16.58
N GLY A 272 -2.48 13.98 -15.63
CA GLY A 272 -2.90 12.61 -15.86
C GLY A 272 -1.75 11.70 -16.26
N ALA A 273 -1.96 10.39 -16.19
CA ALA A 273 -0.98 9.40 -16.63
C ALA A 273 -1.69 8.19 -17.21
N SER A 274 -1.13 7.64 -18.28
CA SER A 274 -1.56 6.38 -18.87
C SER A 274 -0.35 5.52 -19.19
N VAL A 275 -0.58 4.22 -19.18
CA VAL A 275 0.42 3.19 -19.41
C VAL A 275 -0.10 2.21 -20.45
N ASP A 276 0.76 1.91 -21.42
CA ASP A 276 0.54 0.88 -22.41
C ASP A 276 1.63 -0.20 -22.31
N ILE A 277 1.22 -1.45 -22.55
CA ILE A 277 2.09 -2.63 -22.54
C ILE A 277 1.90 -3.35 -23.87
N LYS A 278 2.99 -3.49 -24.63
CA LYS A 278 2.99 -4.22 -25.90
C LYS A 278 3.90 -5.43 -25.82
N ALA A 279 3.37 -6.63 -26.07
CA ALA A 279 4.22 -7.79 -26.31
C ALA A 279 4.92 -7.64 -27.68
N LEU A 280 6.25 -7.71 -27.67
CA LEU A 280 7.10 -7.63 -28.86
C LEU A 280 7.43 -9.02 -29.42
N THR A 281 7.64 -10.01 -28.54
CA THR A 281 7.74 -11.41 -28.99
C THR A 281 6.36 -11.86 -29.48
N PRO A 282 6.19 -12.29 -30.74
CA PRO A 282 4.90 -12.79 -31.21
C PRO A 282 4.57 -14.16 -30.57
N PRO A 283 3.30 -14.46 -30.30
CA PRO A 283 2.90 -15.82 -29.93
C PRO A 283 3.06 -16.78 -31.13
N ARG A 284 2.94 -18.08 -30.87
CA ARG A 284 2.83 -19.11 -31.93
C ARG A 284 1.60 -18.83 -32.80
N ALA A 285 1.53 -19.49 -33.96
CA ALA A 285 0.43 -19.31 -34.92
C ALA A 285 -0.98 -19.56 -34.33
N ASN A 286 -1.08 -20.37 -33.28
CA ASN A 286 -2.33 -20.62 -32.54
C ASN A 286 -2.67 -19.53 -31.50
N GLY A 287 -1.92 -18.43 -31.44
CA GLY A 287 -2.13 -17.32 -30.50
C GLY A 287 -1.58 -17.55 -29.09
N THR A 288 -0.79 -18.61 -28.85
CA THR A 288 -0.25 -18.95 -27.52
C THR A 288 1.27 -18.88 -27.46
N TYR A 289 1.83 -18.59 -26.29
CA TYR A 289 3.24 -18.79 -25.98
C TYR A 289 3.51 -20.21 -25.50
N ALA A 290 4.73 -20.69 -25.68
CA ALA A 290 5.17 -21.99 -25.17
C ALA A 290 5.66 -21.87 -23.73
N ALA A 291 5.53 -22.96 -22.96
CA ALA A 291 6.32 -23.15 -21.76
C ALA A 291 7.81 -23.06 -22.11
N GLY A 292 8.62 -22.45 -21.25
CA GLY A 292 10.03 -22.13 -21.55
C GLY A 292 10.24 -20.91 -22.45
N ALA A 293 9.18 -20.29 -23.00
CA ALA A 293 9.34 -19.15 -23.90
C ALA A 293 9.83 -17.90 -23.15
N SER A 294 10.71 -17.14 -23.82
CA SER A 294 11.09 -15.79 -23.41
C SER A 294 10.25 -14.75 -24.16
N ILE A 295 9.52 -13.93 -23.44
CA ILE A 295 8.54 -12.99 -23.97
C ILE A 295 8.98 -11.57 -23.63
N THR A 296 9.29 -10.80 -24.67
CA THR A 296 9.72 -9.41 -24.54
C THR A 296 8.51 -8.50 -24.64
N PHE A 297 8.47 -7.48 -23.78
CA PHE A 297 7.43 -6.46 -23.73
C PHE A 297 8.04 -5.07 -23.85
N GLN A 298 7.24 -4.10 -24.25
CA GLN A 298 7.57 -2.68 -24.26
C GLN A 298 6.57 -1.88 -23.43
N LEU A 299 7.11 -0.95 -22.65
CA LEU A 299 6.40 0.04 -21.85
C LEU A 299 6.28 1.33 -22.66
N THR A 300 5.10 1.93 -22.64
CA THR A 300 4.94 3.32 -23.08
C THR A 300 4.09 4.09 -22.08
N LEU A 301 4.66 5.14 -21.48
CA LEU A 301 3.99 6.02 -20.54
C LEU A 301 3.63 7.34 -21.21
N ARG A 302 2.41 7.83 -21.00
CA ARG A 302 1.90 9.09 -21.58
C ARG A 302 1.17 9.94 -20.54
N ASP A 303 1.17 11.26 -20.74
CA ASP A 303 0.27 12.15 -19.99
C ASP A 303 -1.19 11.99 -20.45
N GLY A 304 -2.11 12.72 -19.79
CA GLY A 304 -3.53 12.71 -20.13
C GLY A 304 -3.87 13.31 -21.50
N ALA A 305 -2.93 13.97 -22.17
CA ALA A 305 -3.07 14.44 -23.56
C ALA A 305 -2.43 13.48 -24.57
N GLY A 306 -1.87 12.34 -24.12
CA GLY A 306 -1.24 11.33 -24.96
C GLY A 306 0.23 11.60 -25.31
N LYS A 307 0.85 12.66 -24.77
CA LYS A 307 2.28 12.93 -24.98
C LYS A 307 3.12 11.93 -24.19
N ARG A 308 4.12 11.34 -24.83
CA ARG A 308 5.03 10.37 -24.19
C ARG A 308 5.85 11.03 -23.07
N LEU A 309 5.99 10.35 -21.93
CA LEU A 309 6.69 10.85 -20.74
C LEU A 309 8.20 10.54 -20.73
N HIS A 310 8.68 9.81 -21.73
CA HIS A 310 10.07 9.38 -21.91
C HIS A 310 10.36 9.21 -23.41
N PRO A 311 11.63 9.23 -23.86
CA PRO A 311 11.99 8.86 -25.22
C PRO A 311 11.59 7.41 -25.57
N GLN A 312 11.58 7.06 -26.85
CA GLN A 312 11.39 5.65 -27.24
C GLN A 312 12.68 4.86 -27.01
N GLY A 313 12.57 3.66 -26.44
CA GLY A 313 13.69 2.77 -26.17
C GLY A 313 14.36 2.98 -24.81
N SER A 314 14.08 4.11 -24.14
CA SER A 314 14.66 4.43 -22.84
C SER A 314 13.66 5.04 -21.87
N LEU A 315 13.91 4.79 -20.59
CA LEU A 315 13.35 5.52 -19.46
C LEU A 315 14.47 6.36 -18.82
N PRO A 316 14.14 7.41 -18.05
CA PRO A 316 15.16 8.12 -17.28
C PRO A 316 15.97 7.16 -16.38
N THR A 317 17.24 7.46 -16.19
CA THR A 317 18.07 6.77 -15.21
C THR A 317 17.61 7.07 -13.79
N TYR A 318 18.03 6.23 -12.83
CA TYR A 318 17.74 6.52 -11.43
C TYR A 318 18.48 7.77 -10.95
N LYS A 319 19.66 8.06 -11.49
CA LYS A 319 20.41 9.28 -11.21
C LYS A 319 19.65 10.53 -11.64
N GLU A 320 19.13 10.56 -12.86
CA GLU A 320 18.30 11.68 -13.35
C GLU A 320 17.07 11.87 -12.46
N TYR A 321 16.41 10.76 -12.06
CA TYR A 321 15.28 10.81 -11.13
C TYR A 321 15.67 11.38 -9.75
N SER A 322 16.69 10.82 -9.11
CA SER A 322 17.10 11.18 -7.75
C SER A 322 17.70 12.58 -7.65
N SER A 323 18.26 13.10 -8.75
CA SER A 323 18.74 14.48 -8.87
C SER A 323 17.66 15.49 -9.29
N GLY A 324 16.43 15.04 -9.53
CA GLY A 324 15.30 15.91 -9.88
C GLY A 324 15.30 16.40 -11.32
N GLN A 325 15.95 15.69 -12.24
CA GLN A 325 16.08 16.03 -13.67
C GLN A 325 14.95 15.44 -14.53
N VAL A 326 13.97 14.75 -13.93
CA VAL A 326 12.84 14.12 -14.65
C VAL A 326 11.63 15.07 -14.71
N ASP A 327 11.63 15.95 -15.70
CA ASP A 327 10.59 16.96 -15.91
C ASP A 327 9.19 16.39 -16.15
N SER A 328 9.09 15.16 -16.65
CA SER A 328 7.82 14.49 -16.92
C SER A 328 7.06 14.09 -15.66
N GLY A 329 7.73 14.11 -14.50
CA GLY A 329 7.15 13.74 -13.21
C GLY A 329 7.08 12.24 -12.94
N LEU A 330 7.66 11.41 -13.81
CA LEU A 330 7.79 9.97 -13.57
C LEU A 330 8.53 9.70 -12.26
N GLN A 331 8.04 8.70 -11.49
CA GLN A 331 8.60 8.35 -10.19
C GLN A 331 9.17 6.93 -10.19
N TYR A 332 10.32 6.76 -9.55
CA TYR A 332 10.90 5.46 -9.20
C TYR A 332 10.80 5.18 -7.71
N TYR A 333 11.43 4.07 -7.29
CA TYR A 333 11.55 3.69 -5.90
C TYR A 333 12.22 4.77 -5.08
N ARG A 334 11.57 5.26 -4.03
CA ARG A 334 12.03 6.39 -3.21
C ARG A 334 12.40 5.98 -1.78
N ALA A 335 12.13 4.74 -1.37
CA ALA A 335 12.29 4.36 0.04
C ALA A 335 13.73 4.43 0.57
N PHE A 336 14.74 4.48 -0.31
CA PHE A 336 16.13 4.77 0.07
C PHE A 336 16.32 6.18 0.68
N PHE A 337 15.51 7.15 0.24
CA PHE A 337 15.57 8.54 0.71
C PHE A 337 14.46 8.89 1.70
N GLU A 338 13.33 8.18 1.61
CA GLU A 338 12.15 8.42 2.42
C GLU A 338 11.61 7.08 2.94
N PRO A 339 12.08 6.63 4.12
CA PRO A 339 11.68 5.35 4.67
C PRO A 339 10.16 5.25 4.81
N THR A 340 9.63 4.08 4.46
CA THR A 340 8.19 3.78 4.58
C THR A 340 7.97 2.54 5.42
N THR A 341 6.75 2.38 5.91
CA THR A 341 6.30 1.29 6.77
C THR A 341 4.84 1.00 6.46
N THR A 342 4.48 -0.28 6.37
CA THR A 342 3.10 -0.71 6.12
C THR A 342 2.14 -0.10 7.15
N TYR A 343 1.09 0.59 6.69
CA TYR A 343 0.15 1.38 7.50
C TYR A 343 0.75 2.61 8.23
N TYR A 344 1.88 2.48 8.93
CA TYR A 344 2.42 3.47 9.88
C TYR A 344 3.40 4.52 9.35
N LEU A 345 3.91 4.42 8.12
CA LEU A 345 4.78 5.48 7.61
C LEU A 345 4.68 5.59 6.10
N ARG A 346 3.96 6.61 5.61
CA ARG A 346 4.07 7.18 4.26
C ARG A 346 4.20 6.20 3.09
N LYS A 347 3.52 5.04 3.15
CA LYS A 347 3.67 3.97 2.14
C LYS A 347 3.29 4.39 0.71
N HIS A 348 2.49 5.46 0.54
CA HIS A 348 2.24 6.06 -0.78
C HIS A 348 3.48 6.76 -1.38
N ARG A 349 4.39 7.28 -0.54
CA ARG A 349 5.63 7.96 -0.96
C ARG A 349 6.69 6.99 -1.42
N GLU A 350 6.55 5.71 -1.08
CA GLU A 350 7.47 4.66 -1.53
C GLU A 350 7.73 4.83 -3.01
N ARG A 351 6.65 4.99 -3.80
CA ARG A 351 6.64 5.17 -5.26
C ARG A 351 7.40 4.01 -5.93
N MET A 352 6.90 3.50 -7.04
CA MET A 352 7.59 2.38 -7.69
C MET A 352 7.06 2.26 -9.09
N LEU A 353 7.95 2.24 -10.08
CA LEU A 353 7.64 1.75 -11.41
C LEU A 353 8.12 0.31 -11.48
N MET A 354 7.19 -0.63 -11.68
CA MET A 354 7.53 -2.03 -11.79
C MET A 354 6.53 -2.78 -12.67
N THR A 355 6.97 -3.93 -13.16
CA THR A 355 6.20 -4.89 -13.94
C THR A 355 6.17 -6.23 -13.22
N GLN A 356 5.14 -7.04 -13.48
CA GLN A 356 5.08 -8.44 -13.11
C GLN A 356 4.47 -9.30 -14.21
N ILE A 357 4.72 -10.61 -14.15
CA ILE A 357 3.92 -11.66 -14.77
C ILE A 357 3.50 -12.66 -13.69
N ILE A 358 2.25 -13.13 -13.73
CA ILE A 358 1.74 -14.17 -12.84
C ILE A 358 0.74 -15.08 -13.56
N GLY A 359 0.82 -16.39 -13.33
CA GLY A 359 -0.15 -17.32 -13.86
C GLY A 359 0.15 -18.81 -13.62
N PRO A 360 -0.75 -19.69 -14.10
CA PRO A 360 -1.96 -19.34 -14.86
C PRO A 360 -3.08 -18.80 -13.95
N ALA A 361 -4.01 -18.01 -14.51
CA ALA A 361 -4.96 -17.19 -13.76
C ALA A 361 -5.79 -17.98 -12.74
N GLN A 362 -6.27 -19.15 -13.13
CA GLN A 362 -7.08 -20.06 -12.31
C GLN A 362 -6.35 -20.63 -11.07
N LYS A 363 -5.02 -20.50 -11.00
CA LYS A 363 -4.18 -20.95 -9.89
C LYS A 363 -3.67 -19.80 -9.01
N ILE A 364 -3.95 -18.55 -9.37
CA ILE A 364 -3.43 -17.40 -8.64
C ILE A 364 -3.85 -17.44 -7.18
N GLN A 365 -2.84 -17.44 -6.31
CA GLN A 365 -2.98 -17.46 -4.86
C GLN A 365 -1.85 -16.62 -4.21
N PRO A 366 -1.93 -16.33 -2.89
CA PRO A 366 -0.84 -15.64 -2.20
C PRO A 366 0.48 -16.41 -2.30
N ILE A 367 1.52 -15.68 -2.69
CA ILE A 367 2.90 -16.18 -2.79
C ILE A 367 3.52 -16.28 -1.39
N ARG A 368 4.25 -17.36 -1.14
CA ARG A 368 4.98 -17.62 0.10
C ARG A 368 6.48 -17.81 -0.12
N SER A 369 6.92 -17.99 -1.36
CA SER A 369 8.34 -17.92 -1.72
C SER A 369 8.93 -16.58 -1.30
N ILE A 370 9.97 -16.65 -0.47
CA ILE A 370 10.68 -15.47 0.00
C ILE A 370 11.81 -15.20 -0.99
N VAL A 371 11.85 -13.98 -1.50
CA VAL A 371 12.96 -13.53 -2.35
C VAL A 371 14.00 -12.90 -1.44
N ASP A 372 15.16 -13.53 -1.31
CA ASP A 372 16.25 -13.00 -0.48
C ASP A 372 16.82 -11.71 -1.07
N LEU A 373 17.38 -10.86 -0.20
CA LEU A 373 17.97 -9.58 -0.61
C LEU A 373 19.07 -9.76 -1.67
N ASP A 374 19.84 -10.85 -1.61
CA ASP A 374 20.91 -11.13 -2.57
C ASP A 374 20.41 -11.26 -4.01
N ALA A 375 19.16 -11.69 -4.21
CA ALA A 375 18.55 -11.75 -5.54
C ALA A 375 18.36 -10.35 -6.17
N PHE A 376 18.36 -9.30 -5.36
CA PHE A 376 18.30 -7.90 -5.81
C PHE A 376 19.69 -7.32 -6.12
N PHE A 377 20.77 -8.06 -5.84
CA PHE A 377 22.14 -7.68 -6.19
C PHE A 377 22.73 -8.57 -7.29
N GLY A 378 22.00 -9.60 -7.71
CA GLY A 378 22.43 -10.57 -8.70
C GLY A 378 22.55 -9.98 -10.11
N ALA A 379 22.88 -10.85 -11.08
CA ALA A 379 23.01 -10.43 -12.47
C ALA A 379 21.66 -10.30 -13.20
N ASP A 380 20.59 -10.84 -12.62
CA ASP A 380 19.29 -10.93 -13.29
C ASP A 380 18.47 -9.64 -13.10
N ASP A 381 17.96 -9.10 -14.21
CA ASP A 381 17.05 -7.95 -14.19
C ASP A 381 15.67 -8.28 -13.63
N VAL A 382 15.28 -9.56 -13.72
CA VAL A 382 13.98 -10.12 -13.34
C VAL A 382 14.14 -11.09 -12.19
N GLN A 383 13.29 -10.95 -11.17
CA GLN A 383 13.27 -11.84 -10.01
C GLN A 383 12.09 -12.81 -10.10
N THR A 384 12.37 -14.10 -9.93
CA THR A 384 11.32 -15.11 -9.75
C THR A 384 10.84 -15.07 -8.31
N VAL A 385 9.54 -14.79 -8.15
CA VAL A 385 8.93 -14.58 -6.83
C VAL A 385 7.91 -15.64 -6.48
N GLY A 386 7.35 -16.33 -7.47
CA GLY A 386 6.47 -17.48 -7.28
C GLY A 386 6.93 -18.65 -8.12
N THR A 387 6.98 -19.83 -7.54
CA THR A 387 7.31 -21.09 -8.23
C THR A 387 6.12 -22.04 -8.19
N LEU A 388 5.98 -22.89 -9.21
CA LEU A 388 4.90 -23.87 -9.25
C LEU A 388 5.03 -24.88 -8.10
N GLU A 389 6.26 -25.27 -7.76
CA GLU A 389 6.57 -26.29 -6.78
C GLU A 389 6.23 -25.86 -5.35
N ARG A 390 6.50 -24.58 -5.00
CA ARG A 390 6.25 -24.05 -3.65
C ARG A 390 4.94 -23.29 -3.53
N ASP A 391 4.58 -22.52 -4.55
CA ASP A 391 3.43 -21.61 -4.50
C ASP A 391 2.24 -22.10 -5.32
N GLY A 392 2.38 -23.15 -6.13
CA GLY A 392 1.34 -23.62 -7.04
C GLY A 392 0.99 -22.60 -8.13
N VAL A 393 1.80 -21.55 -8.30
CA VAL A 393 1.63 -20.49 -9.29
C VAL A 393 3.00 -19.93 -9.64
N PHE A 394 3.23 -19.68 -10.93
CA PHE A 394 4.44 -19.01 -11.38
C PHE A 394 4.27 -17.50 -11.29
N ALA A 395 5.31 -16.81 -10.83
CA ALA A 395 5.35 -15.36 -10.88
C ALA A 395 6.78 -14.79 -10.96
N GLN A 396 6.93 -13.73 -11.74
CA GLN A 396 8.15 -12.92 -11.83
C GLN A 396 7.80 -11.44 -11.73
N PHE A 397 8.76 -10.61 -11.28
CA PHE A 397 8.67 -9.15 -11.39
C PHE A 397 9.99 -8.55 -11.83
N GLN A 398 9.93 -7.32 -12.32
CA GLN A 398 11.08 -6.45 -12.50
C GLN A 398 10.73 -5.01 -12.08
N THR A 399 11.63 -4.33 -11.40
CA THR A 399 11.54 -2.87 -11.18
C THR A 399 12.10 -2.11 -12.38
N PHE A 400 11.74 -0.84 -12.51
CA PHE A 400 12.42 0.09 -13.42
C PHE A 400 13.07 1.21 -12.59
N PRO A 401 14.40 1.38 -12.64
CA PRO A 401 15.40 0.47 -13.21
C PRO A 401 15.34 -0.96 -12.65
N PRO A 402 15.92 -1.95 -13.35
CA PRO A 402 16.12 -3.31 -12.83
C PRO A 402 16.67 -3.34 -11.40
N ALA A 403 16.30 -4.36 -10.63
CA ALA A 403 16.58 -4.40 -9.19
C ALA A 403 18.08 -4.38 -8.86
N ASN A 404 18.88 -5.11 -9.64
CA ASN A 404 20.35 -5.13 -9.62
C ASN A 404 20.96 -3.73 -9.74
N ASP A 405 20.47 -2.89 -10.65
CA ASP A 405 20.93 -1.50 -10.81
C ASP A 405 20.41 -0.59 -9.69
N LEU A 406 19.13 -0.75 -9.34
CA LEU A 406 18.44 0.07 -8.35
C LEU A 406 19.01 -0.13 -6.94
N PHE A 407 19.04 -1.38 -6.47
CA PHE A 407 19.58 -1.75 -5.16
C PHE A 407 21.12 -1.78 -5.21
N GLY A 408 21.72 -2.23 -6.31
CA GLY A 408 23.17 -2.20 -6.47
C GLY A 408 23.73 -0.78 -6.42
N GLY A 409 23.08 0.22 -7.02
CA GLY A 409 23.52 1.62 -6.90
C GLY A 409 23.30 2.22 -5.50
N ALA A 410 22.39 1.67 -4.69
CA ALA A 410 22.17 2.11 -3.31
C ALA A 410 23.19 1.52 -2.33
N PHE A 411 23.52 0.23 -2.48
CA PHE A 411 24.41 -0.51 -1.57
C PHE A 411 25.87 -0.56 -2.05
N PHE A 412 26.11 -0.44 -3.36
CA PHE A 412 27.42 -0.47 -3.99
C PHE A 412 27.56 0.70 -4.98
N PRO A 413 27.53 1.96 -4.50
CA PRO A 413 27.47 3.15 -5.35
C PRO A 413 28.63 3.24 -6.35
N ASP A 414 29.81 2.72 -5.99
CA ASP A 414 31.00 2.70 -6.86
C ASP A 414 30.82 1.84 -8.14
N LYS A 415 29.78 1.00 -8.20
CA LYS A 415 29.44 0.20 -9.40
C LYS A 415 28.62 0.97 -10.44
N GLY A 416 28.15 2.18 -10.12
CA GLY A 416 27.45 3.04 -11.09
C GLY A 416 26.04 2.58 -11.48
N GLY A 417 25.39 1.70 -10.70
CA GLY A 417 24.06 1.16 -11.05
C GLY A 417 22.97 2.24 -11.23
N TRP A 418 23.04 3.36 -10.52
CA TRP A 418 22.07 4.45 -10.68
C TRP A 418 22.23 5.25 -11.98
N ASP A 419 23.41 5.20 -12.60
CA ASP A 419 23.72 5.85 -13.89
C ASP A 419 23.46 4.89 -15.07
N ALA A 420 23.16 3.62 -14.80
CA ALA A 420 22.91 2.62 -15.82
C ALA A 420 21.70 3.00 -16.71
N PRO A 421 21.79 2.84 -18.05
CA PRO A 421 20.67 3.08 -18.95
C PRO A 421 19.48 2.20 -18.62
N VAL A 422 18.28 2.79 -18.56
CA VAL A 422 17.05 2.06 -18.27
C VAL A 422 16.28 1.84 -19.56
N SER A 423 16.07 0.58 -19.96
CA SER A 423 15.27 0.24 -21.14
C SER A 423 13.77 0.43 -20.87
N ASP A 424 13.02 0.82 -21.91
CA ASP A 424 11.56 0.71 -21.90
C ASP A 424 11.05 -0.67 -22.33
N THR A 425 11.95 -1.63 -22.53
CA THR A 425 11.64 -3.03 -22.80
C THR A 425 12.14 -3.95 -21.71
N TRP A 426 11.49 -5.10 -21.54
CA TRP A 426 11.92 -6.14 -20.60
C TRP A 426 11.46 -7.52 -21.09
N THR A 427 12.07 -8.58 -20.58
CA THR A 427 11.77 -9.96 -20.99
C THR A 427 11.47 -10.83 -19.80
N TYR A 428 10.35 -11.56 -19.84
CA TYR A 428 10.07 -12.64 -18.90
C TYR A 428 10.35 -13.98 -19.53
N THR A 429 10.90 -14.91 -18.76
CA THR A 429 11.08 -16.30 -19.20
C THR A 429 10.11 -17.19 -18.44
N LEU A 430 9.15 -17.76 -19.17
CA LEU A 430 8.22 -18.74 -18.61
C LEU A 430 8.99 -20.01 -18.22
N PRO A 431 8.61 -20.70 -17.13
CA PRO A 431 9.27 -21.93 -16.77
C PRO A 431 8.95 -23.04 -17.79
N ALA A 432 9.85 -24.01 -17.94
CA ALA A 432 9.67 -25.11 -18.89
C ALA A 432 8.43 -25.98 -18.60
N ASN A 433 7.97 -25.98 -17.34
CA ASN A 433 6.75 -26.64 -16.88
C ASN A 433 5.57 -25.67 -16.69
N ALA A 434 5.56 -24.51 -17.37
CA ALA A 434 4.45 -23.56 -17.28
C ALA A 434 3.10 -24.23 -17.59
N GLU A 435 2.18 -24.17 -16.63
CA GLU A 435 0.84 -24.74 -16.79
C GLU A 435 0.03 -23.95 -17.83
N PRO A 436 -0.84 -24.61 -18.63
CA PRO A 436 -1.68 -23.94 -19.62
C PRO A 436 -2.70 -22.93 -19.02
N GLY A 437 -2.91 -21.81 -19.71
CA GLY A 437 -3.97 -20.84 -19.42
C GLY A 437 -3.58 -19.38 -19.64
N THR A 438 -4.37 -18.47 -19.07
CA THR A 438 -4.12 -17.02 -19.08
C THR A 438 -3.05 -16.63 -18.07
N TYR A 439 -2.06 -15.85 -18.48
CA TYR A 439 -1.10 -15.20 -17.58
C TYR A 439 -1.34 -13.69 -17.61
N LEU A 440 -1.23 -13.05 -16.45
CA LEU A 440 -1.46 -11.62 -16.27
C LEU A 440 -0.12 -10.90 -16.26
N VAL A 441 0.07 -9.94 -17.17
CA VAL A 441 1.25 -9.06 -17.19
C VAL A 441 0.79 -7.67 -16.76
N THR A 442 1.32 -7.18 -15.65
CA THR A 442 0.87 -5.94 -15.02
C THR A 442 2.02 -4.98 -14.85
N VAL A 443 1.85 -3.72 -15.28
CA VAL A 443 2.72 -2.60 -14.92
C VAL A 443 1.99 -1.70 -13.94
N LYS A 444 2.69 -1.24 -12.90
CA LYS A 444 2.21 -0.19 -11.99
C LYS A 444 3.26 0.90 -11.84
N GLY A 445 2.80 2.13 -11.62
CA GLY A 445 3.65 3.30 -11.44
C GLY A 445 2.98 4.43 -10.68
N ARG A 446 3.73 5.51 -10.46
CA ARG A 446 3.21 6.80 -9.99
C ARG A 446 3.80 7.93 -10.81
N ARG A 447 3.02 9.01 -10.96
CA ARG A 447 3.45 10.27 -11.55
C ARG A 447 3.15 11.40 -10.58
N VAL A 448 4.13 12.28 -10.39
CA VAL A 448 4.00 13.50 -9.60
C VAL A 448 4.33 14.67 -10.48
N TYR A 449 3.34 15.49 -10.82
CA TYR A 449 3.48 16.55 -11.80
C TYR A 449 2.57 17.73 -11.48
N LEU A 450 3.15 18.92 -11.30
CA LEU A 450 2.43 20.17 -11.02
C LEU A 450 1.36 20.02 -9.91
N GLY A 451 1.75 19.45 -8.78
CA GLY A 451 0.88 19.29 -7.61
C GLY A 451 -0.09 18.11 -7.70
N GLU A 452 -0.18 17.42 -8.83
CA GLU A 452 -0.87 16.13 -8.95
C GLU A 452 0.07 15.00 -8.48
N ASP A 453 -0.41 14.08 -7.64
CA ASP A 453 0.26 12.82 -7.29
C ASP A 453 -0.74 11.68 -7.51
N ILE A 454 -0.55 10.93 -8.59
CA ILE A 454 -1.49 9.89 -9.02
C ILE A 454 -0.77 8.56 -9.31
N PRO A 455 -1.39 7.43 -8.94
CA PRO A 455 -0.97 6.13 -9.45
C PRO A 455 -1.52 5.85 -10.85
N PHE A 456 -0.87 4.92 -11.54
CA PHE A 456 -1.37 4.33 -12.78
C PHE A 456 -1.02 2.84 -12.83
N SER A 457 -1.86 2.06 -13.50
CA SER A 457 -1.53 0.66 -13.80
C SER A 457 -2.19 0.18 -15.10
N LYS A 458 -1.66 -0.90 -15.66
CA LYS A 458 -2.26 -1.64 -16.76
C LYS A 458 -2.00 -3.11 -16.57
N THR A 459 -3.01 -3.94 -16.82
CA THR A 459 -2.83 -5.39 -16.97
C THR A 459 -3.21 -5.78 -18.40
N ILE A 460 -2.38 -6.62 -19.02
CA ILE A 460 -2.72 -7.34 -20.25
C ILE A 460 -2.70 -8.84 -19.97
N ASN A 461 -3.40 -9.60 -20.81
CA ASN A 461 -3.46 -11.04 -20.73
C ASN A 461 -2.65 -11.65 -21.87
N ILE A 462 -1.87 -12.68 -21.58
CA ILE A 462 -1.26 -13.55 -22.59
C ILE A 462 -1.75 -14.98 -22.38
N GLN A 463 -1.75 -15.78 -23.45
CA GLN A 463 -2.16 -17.19 -23.41
C GLN A 463 -0.92 -18.08 -23.50
N VAL A 464 -0.81 -19.06 -22.60
CA VAL A 464 0.32 -20.01 -22.54
C VAL A 464 -0.23 -21.41 -22.72
N GLU A 465 0.33 -22.17 -23.67
CA GLU A 465 -0.03 -23.55 -24.06
C GLU A 465 -1.49 -23.84 -24.45
N SER A 466 -2.44 -22.97 -24.12
CA SER A 466 -3.86 -23.09 -24.42
C SER A 466 -4.40 -21.74 -24.87
N ALA A 467 -5.18 -21.73 -25.96
CA ALA A 467 -5.85 -20.52 -26.43
C ALA A 467 -7.11 -20.18 -25.62
N GLN A 468 -7.58 -21.11 -24.78
CA GLN A 468 -8.78 -20.92 -23.96
C GLN A 468 -8.46 -20.03 -22.76
N PRO A 469 -9.08 -18.84 -22.65
CA PRO A 469 -8.84 -17.96 -21.52
C PRO A 469 -9.30 -18.60 -20.21
N THR A 470 -8.42 -18.59 -19.22
CA THR A 470 -8.74 -18.97 -17.84
C THR A 470 -8.96 -17.72 -16.98
N GLN A 471 -9.69 -17.88 -15.86
CA GLN A 471 -10.06 -16.79 -14.95
C GLN A 471 -9.58 -17.06 -13.52
N PRO A 472 -9.23 -16.01 -12.74
CA PRO A 472 -8.88 -16.17 -11.34
C PRO A 472 -10.02 -16.69 -10.47
N ASN A 473 -9.74 -17.67 -9.61
CA ASN A 473 -10.65 -18.12 -8.56
C ASN A 473 -10.36 -17.36 -7.27
N LEU A 474 -10.98 -16.19 -7.09
CA LEU A 474 -10.76 -15.35 -5.91
C LEU A 474 -11.47 -15.97 -4.70
N THR A 475 -10.71 -16.18 -3.62
CA THR A 475 -11.24 -16.72 -2.35
C THR A 475 -11.63 -15.64 -1.34
N THR A 476 -11.47 -14.38 -1.73
CA THR A 476 -11.76 -13.20 -0.90
C THR A 476 -12.64 -12.21 -1.65
N GLY A 477 -13.25 -11.26 -0.94
CA GLY A 477 -14.11 -10.20 -1.48
C GLY A 477 -15.59 -10.39 -1.13
N PRO A 478 -16.49 -9.60 -1.73
CA PRO A 478 -16.19 -8.43 -2.56
C PRO A 478 -15.80 -7.21 -1.72
N CYS A 479 -14.70 -6.54 -2.10
CA CYS A 479 -14.14 -5.41 -1.33
C CYS A 479 -14.94 -4.11 -1.49
N ASN A 480 -15.66 -3.96 -2.60
CA ASN A 480 -16.44 -2.77 -2.94
C ASN A 480 -17.61 -2.52 -1.99
N SER A 481 -17.99 -3.49 -1.15
CA SER A 481 -18.96 -3.34 -0.07
C SER A 481 -18.56 -2.25 0.94
N CYS A 482 -17.25 -2.01 1.14
CA CYS A 482 -16.72 -0.95 2.01
C CYS A 482 -15.83 0.07 1.29
N HIS A 483 -15.52 -0.18 0.01
CA HIS A 483 -14.57 0.58 -0.80
C HIS A 483 -15.25 1.15 -2.06
N SER A 484 -16.25 2.02 -1.87
CA SER A 484 -17.10 2.57 -2.96
C SER A 484 -17.15 4.11 -3.01
N GLU A 485 -16.51 4.82 -2.08
CA GLU A 485 -16.56 6.29 -1.99
C GLU A 485 -15.20 6.87 -1.58
N GLY A 486 -14.26 6.93 -2.51
CA GLY A 486 -12.86 7.32 -2.26
C GLY A 486 -11.98 6.16 -1.77
N GLY A 487 -12.58 5.02 -1.44
CA GLY A 487 -11.89 3.80 -1.00
C GLY A 487 -11.61 2.79 -2.10
N GLU A 488 -12.11 3.01 -3.32
CA GLU A 488 -12.05 2.08 -4.44
C GLU A 488 -10.60 1.68 -4.73
N LEU A 489 -10.36 0.42 -5.08
CA LEU A 489 -9.01 -0.08 -5.33
C LEU A 489 -8.31 0.68 -6.47
N VAL A 490 -9.06 1.08 -7.50
CA VAL A 490 -8.59 1.96 -8.59
C VAL A 490 -8.13 3.35 -8.14
N LYS A 491 -8.48 3.79 -6.92
CA LYS A 491 -7.98 5.04 -6.34
C LYS A 491 -6.86 4.76 -5.34
N VAL A 492 -7.02 3.76 -4.49
CA VAL A 492 -6.17 3.59 -3.30
C VAL A 492 -5.01 2.62 -3.48
N LEU A 493 -5.12 1.61 -4.37
CA LEU A 493 -4.14 0.55 -4.57
C LEU A 493 -3.49 0.62 -5.95
N HIS A 494 -2.62 1.61 -6.16
CA HIS A 494 -1.84 1.75 -7.41
C HIS A 494 -2.69 1.83 -8.69
N ALA A 495 -3.93 2.31 -8.60
CA ALA A 495 -4.89 2.29 -9.70
C ALA A 495 -5.11 0.90 -10.32
N ASN A 496 -5.07 -0.15 -9.50
CA ASN A 496 -5.31 -1.52 -9.92
C ASN A 496 -6.45 -2.16 -9.12
N ASP A 497 -7.55 -2.49 -9.78
CA ASP A 497 -8.67 -3.26 -9.21
C ASP A 497 -8.64 -4.75 -9.56
N ASN A 498 -7.70 -5.18 -10.42
CA ASN A 498 -7.46 -6.59 -10.67
C ASN A 498 -6.71 -7.21 -9.49
N ARG A 499 -7.49 -7.75 -8.54
CA ARG A 499 -6.98 -8.38 -7.30
C ARG A 499 -6.05 -9.56 -7.55
N ALA A 500 -6.23 -10.29 -8.65
CA ALA A 500 -5.34 -11.39 -9.01
C ALA A 500 -3.95 -10.88 -9.42
N GLY A 501 -3.89 -9.68 -10.02
CA GLY A 501 -2.64 -9.00 -10.38
C GLY A 501 -1.88 -8.41 -9.19
N CYS A 502 -2.35 -8.55 -7.95
CA CYS A 502 -1.64 -8.01 -6.78
C CYS A 502 -0.51 -8.94 -6.28
N ASN A 503 -0.64 -10.26 -6.45
CA ASN A 503 0.14 -11.22 -5.66
C ASN A 503 1.65 -11.24 -5.98
N ALA A 504 2.10 -11.01 -7.22
CA ALA A 504 3.54 -11.06 -7.50
C ALA A 504 4.29 -9.82 -6.98
N CYS A 505 3.68 -8.65 -7.10
CA CYS A 505 4.20 -7.42 -6.49
C CYS A 505 4.12 -7.42 -4.96
N HIS A 506 3.30 -8.30 -4.39
CA HIS A 506 3.11 -8.48 -2.96
C HIS A 506 3.58 -9.90 -2.56
N ALA A 507 4.79 -10.27 -2.96
CA ALA A 507 5.50 -11.44 -2.45
C ALA A 507 6.29 -11.06 -1.17
N PRO A 508 6.63 -12.02 -0.29
CA PRO A 508 7.52 -11.73 0.83
C PRO A 508 8.96 -11.51 0.33
N LEU A 509 9.55 -10.38 0.70
CA LEU A 509 10.91 -10.00 0.33
C LEU A 509 11.80 -10.04 1.57
N GLY A 510 13.07 -10.40 1.44
CA GLY A 510 14.01 -10.51 2.57
C GLY A 510 14.18 -9.21 3.37
N PHE A 511 13.84 -8.07 2.77
CA PHE A 511 13.86 -6.73 3.38
C PHE A 511 12.47 -6.15 3.68
N GLU A 512 11.41 -6.86 3.29
CA GLU A 512 10.02 -6.45 3.44
C GLU A 512 9.16 -7.71 3.55
N LEU A 513 9.33 -8.46 4.64
CA LEU A 513 8.64 -9.73 4.84
C LEU A 513 7.13 -9.55 4.89
N GLU A 514 6.63 -8.38 5.29
CA GLU A 514 5.21 -8.05 5.26
C GLU A 514 4.67 -7.72 3.85
N GLY A 515 5.48 -7.90 2.80
CA GLY A 515 5.11 -7.94 1.38
C GLY A 515 3.71 -8.50 1.06
N PRO A 516 3.37 -9.71 1.54
CA PRO A 516 2.15 -10.43 1.18
C PRO A 516 0.86 -9.67 1.39
N ILE A 517 0.00 -9.68 0.36
CA ILE A 517 -1.25 -8.92 0.38
C ILE A 517 -2.18 -9.35 1.52
N ALA A 518 -2.17 -10.63 1.88
CA ALA A 518 -2.92 -11.15 3.02
C ALA A 518 -2.45 -10.52 4.34
N VAL A 519 -1.12 -10.46 4.55
CA VAL A 519 -0.51 -9.82 5.75
C VAL A 519 -0.86 -8.34 5.79
N ARG A 520 -0.66 -7.60 4.70
CA ARG A 520 -0.95 -6.15 4.65
C ARG A 520 -2.43 -5.85 4.86
N THR A 521 -3.31 -6.64 4.25
CA THR A 521 -4.76 -6.42 4.34
C THR A 521 -5.23 -6.64 5.78
N HIS A 522 -4.86 -7.75 6.41
CA HIS A 522 -5.15 -8.01 7.82
C HIS A 522 -4.58 -6.91 8.72
N PHE A 523 -3.32 -6.53 8.53
CA PHE A 523 -2.65 -5.52 9.34
C PHE A 523 -3.33 -4.16 9.24
N ILE A 524 -3.64 -3.69 8.02
CA ILE A 524 -4.30 -2.40 7.83
C ILE A 524 -5.68 -2.39 8.50
N HIS A 525 -6.50 -3.43 8.30
CA HIS A 525 -7.85 -3.44 8.87
C HIS A 525 -7.84 -3.54 10.39
N SER A 526 -6.99 -4.39 10.96
CA SER A 526 -6.86 -4.57 12.41
C SER A 526 -6.25 -3.37 13.13
N ARG A 527 -5.30 -2.64 12.52
CA ARG A 527 -4.67 -1.45 13.14
C ARG A 527 -5.44 -0.17 12.85
N SER A 528 -6.28 -0.14 11.81
CA SER A 528 -6.99 1.09 11.42
C SER A 528 -7.94 1.64 12.48
N GLY A 529 -8.55 0.77 13.29
CA GLY A 529 -9.70 1.10 14.14
C GLY A 529 -10.99 1.38 13.36
N ARG A 530 -10.92 1.45 12.02
CA ARG A 530 -12.00 1.86 11.10
C ARG A 530 -12.53 0.69 10.27
N TYR A 531 -12.53 -0.49 10.88
CA TYR A 531 -13.16 -1.69 10.34
C TYR A 531 -14.50 -1.87 11.03
N ASP A 532 -15.59 -1.74 10.27
CA ASP A 532 -16.95 -1.61 10.81
C ASP A 532 -17.57 -2.96 11.22
N SER A 533 -16.75 -3.99 11.40
CA SER A 533 -17.16 -5.34 11.82
C SER A 533 -16.16 -5.92 12.83
N PRO A 534 -16.57 -6.89 13.66
CA PRO A 534 -15.62 -7.59 14.53
C PRO A 534 -14.51 -8.25 13.69
N LEU A 535 -13.25 -8.07 14.08
CA LEU A 535 -12.08 -8.55 13.32
C LEU A 535 -12.05 -10.06 13.14
N GLN A 536 -12.71 -10.81 14.02
CA GLN A 536 -12.83 -12.26 13.94
C GLN A 536 -13.84 -12.74 12.89
N GLN A 537 -14.74 -11.88 12.38
CA GLN A 537 -15.73 -12.26 11.36
C GLN A 537 -15.08 -12.33 9.98
N CYS A 538 -14.45 -13.46 9.69
CA CYS A 538 -13.73 -13.69 8.44
C CYS A 538 -14.64 -13.66 7.21
N ASP A 539 -15.90 -14.07 7.33
CA ASP A 539 -16.93 -14.08 6.26
C ASP A 539 -17.19 -12.72 5.60
N LYS A 540 -16.78 -11.61 6.23
CA LYS A 540 -16.82 -10.27 5.64
C LYS A 540 -15.84 -10.08 4.49
N CYS A 541 -14.80 -10.90 4.42
CA CYS A 541 -13.74 -10.78 3.41
C CYS A 541 -13.35 -12.12 2.78
N HIS A 542 -13.53 -13.24 3.46
CA HIS A 542 -13.31 -14.58 2.93
C HIS A 542 -14.62 -15.16 2.42
N LEU A 543 -14.60 -15.63 1.17
CA LEU A 543 -15.82 -16.12 0.50
C LEU A 543 -16.19 -17.54 0.90
N LYS A 544 -15.22 -18.33 1.39
CA LYS A 544 -15.38 -19.74 1.76
C LYS A 544 -14.39 -20.16 2.85
N ALA A 545 -14.70 -21.25 3.55
CA ALA A 545 -13.89 -21.78 4.63
C ALA A 545 -12.46 -22.13 4.20
N GLU A 546 -12.26 -22.63 2.97
CA GLU A 546 -10.93 -22.98 2.45
C GLU A 546 -9.99 -21.76 2.44
N GLY A 547 -10.53 -20.55 2.33
CA GLY A 547 -9.78 -19.30 2.34
C GLY A 547 -9.12 -18.97 3.68
N ILE A 548 -9.55 -19.59 4.79
CA ILE A 548 -8.98 -19.39 6.13
C ILE A 548 -8.21 -20.60 6.65
N GLN A 549 -8.21 -21.73 5.92
CA GLN A 549 -7.59 -22.96 6.41
C GLN A 549 -6.06 -22.94 6.36
N ARG A 550 -5.41 -22.02 5.65
CA ARG A 550 -3.94 -21.95 5.63
C ARG A 550 -3.42 -20.94 6.65
N THR A 551 -3.14 -21.43 7.86
CA THR A 551 -2.61 -20.66 8.99
C THR A 551 -1.08 -20.62 8.95
N SER A 552 -0.51 -19.46 9.26
CA SER A 552 0.92 -19.25 9.45
C SER A 552 1.14 -18.14 10.48
N LYS A 553 2.32 -18.10 11.12
CA LYS A 553 2.68 -17.03 12.06
C LYS A 553 2.46 -15.65 11.41
N ALA A 554 2.86 -15.48 10.15
CA ALA A 554 2.64 -14.24 9.39
C ALA A 554 1.16 -13.88 9.21
N ALA A 555 0.32 -14.84 8.79
CA ALA A 555 -1.10 -14.59 8.58
C ALA A 555 -1.83 -14.28 9.90
N CYS A 556 -1.51 -15.00 10.99
CA CYS A 556 -2.17 -14.83 12.28
C CYS A 556 -1.73 -13.54 12.99
N LEU A 557 -0.41 -13.27 13.08
CA LEU A 557 0.12 -12.12 13.81
C LEU A 557 -0.02 -10.80 13.05
N SER A 558 -0.35 -10.87 11.75
CA SER A 558 -0.87 -9.72 11.03
C SER A 558 -2.19 -9.18 11.61
N CYS A 559 -2.85 -9.89 12.55
CA CYS A 559 -3.98 -9.42 13.38
C CYS A 559 -3.66 -9.49 14.88
N HIS A 560 -3.14 -10.62 15.35
CA HIS A 560 -2.86 -10.86 16.77
C HIS A 560 -1.59 -10.14 17.23
N LYS A 561 -1.67 -9.47 18.39
CA LYS A 561 -0.52 -8.78 19.02
C LYS A 561 0.20 -9.61 20.09
N SER A 562 -0.33 -10.79 20.42
CA SER A 562 0.20 -11.72 21.40
C SER A 562 -0.27 -13.14 21.10
N TYR A 563 0.44 -14.13 21.65
CA TYR A 563 -0.01 -15.51 21.75
C TYR A 563 0.36 -16.10 23.13
N PRO A 564 -0.22 -17.24 23.54
CA PRO A 564 0.04 -17.82 24.86
C PRO A 564 1.51 -18.15 25.11
N ASP A 565 1.93 -18.22 26.38
CA ASP A 565 3.31 -18.55 26.75
C ASP A 565 3.79 -19.89 26.18
N THR A 566 2.88 -20.84 25.96
CA THR A 566 3.19 -22.12 25.30
C THR A 566 3.67 -21.92 23.87
N HIS A 567 3.13 -20.94 23.14
CA HIS A 567 3.63 -20.58 21.81
C HIS A 567 4.96 -19.84 21.91
N VAL A 568 5.20 -19.05 22.96
CA VAL A 568 6.51 -18.41 23.19
C VAL A 568 7.59 -19.47 23.39
N GLN A 569 7.30 -20.49 24.20
CA GLN A 569 8.23 -21.59 24.44
C GLN A 569 8.52 -22.41 23.18
N GLN A 570 7.52 -22.60 22.31
CA GLN A 570 7.68 -23.42 21.11
C GLN A 570 8.24 -22.67 19.90
N PHE A 571 7.88 -21.40 19.71
CA PHE A 571 8.15 -20.63 18.48
C PHE A 571 8.93 -19.32 18.72
N GLY A 572 9.42 -19.10 19.94
CA GLY A 572 10.10 -17.87 20.34
C GLY A 572 9.14 -16.72 20.63
N PRO A 573 9.63 -15.53 20.99
CA PRO A 573 8.79 -14.34 21.15
C PRO A 573 8.28 -13.80 19.80
N ILE A 574 7.38 -12.83 19.87
CA ILE A 574 6.99 -12.01 18.72
C ILE A 574 8.09 -10.97 18.51
N GLU A 575 8.79 -11.06 17.38
CA GLU A 575 9.93 -10.18 17.05
C GLU A 575 9.58 -9.12 16.00
N SER A 576 8.53 -9.37 15.20
CA SER A 576 7.99 -8.43 14.21
C SER A 576 6.49 -8.22 14.46
N MET A 577 6.04 -6.96 14.47
CA MET A 577 4.61 -6.64 14.59
C MET A 577 3.80 -7.05 13.37
N TYR A 578 4.46 -7.28 12.22
CA TYR A 578 3.80 -7.64 10.97
C TYR A 578 3.62 -9.13 10.81
N VAL A 579 4.73 -9.86 10.92
CA VAL A 579 4.80 -11.28 10.58
C VAL A 579 5.15 -12.14 11.78
N GLY A 580 5.41 -11.53 12.94
CA GLY A 580 5.72 -12.21 14.19
C GLY A 580 7.16 -12.62 14.41
N GLY A 581 7.97 -12.68 13.35
CA GLY A 581 9.29 -13.29 13.37
C GLY A 581 10.00 -13.05 12.04
N GLY A 582 10.79 -14.03 11.60
CA GLY A 582 11.55 -13.97 10.36
C GLY A 582 10.95 -14.82 9.23
N ARG A 583 11.84 -15.52 8.52
CA ARG A 583 11.48 -16.37 7.36
C ARG A 583 10.59 -17.55 7.75
N GLU A 584 10.75 -18.06 8.97
CA GLU A 584 9.94 -19.15 9.53
C GLU A 584 8.45 -18.78 9.60
N SER A 585 8.12 -17.49 9.62
CA SER A 585 6.73 -17.05 9.75
C SER A 585 5.80 -17.44 8.61
N PHE A 586 6.35 -17.89 7.47
CA PHE A 586 5.59 -18.31 6.29
C PHE A 586 5.32 -19.82 6.23
N GLN A 587 5.81 -20.57 7.22
CA GLN A 587 5.53 -22.00 7.38
C GLN A 587 4.07 -22.22 7.82
N GLN A 588 3.51 -23.37 7.43
CA GLN A 588 2.11 -23.72 7.69
C GLN A 588 1.93 -24.34 9.08
N CYS A 589 0.96 -23.83 9.84
CA CYS A 589 0.64 -24.32 11.19
C CYS A 589 -0.59 -25.25 11.22
N THR A 590 -1.48 -25.17 10.21
CA THR A 590 -2.79 -25.84 10.20
C THR A 590 -2.69 -27.35 10.26
N ASP A 591 -1.66 -27.91 9.61
CA ASP A 591 -1.50 -29.37 9.51
C ASP A 591 -1.16 -29.98 10.88
N SER A 592 -0.77 -29.13 11.86
CA SER A 592 -0.36 -29.54 13.20
C SER A 592 -1.40 -29.22 14.29
N CYS A 593 -1.95 -27.99 14.36
CA CYS A 593 -2.71 -27.57 15.55
C CYS A 593 -4.01 -26.75 15.31
N HIS A 594 -4.12 -25.95 14.25
CA HIS A 594 -5.22 -24.97 14.10
C HIS A 594 -6.18 -25.31 12.97
N LYS A 595 -7.25 -26.06 13.26
CA LYS A 595 -8.28 -26.46 12.26
C LYS A 595 -9.57 -25.63 12.33
N THR A 596 -9.75 -24.82 13.36
CA THR A 596 -10.97 -24.03 13.58
C THR A 596 -10.61 -22.60 13.97
N HIS A 597 -11.45 -21.66 13.55
CA HIS A 597 -11.30 -20.23 13.82
C HIS A 597 -12.56 -19.72 14.52
N PRO A 598 -12.59 -19.68 15.87
CA PRO A 598 -13.78 -19.26 16.61
C PRO A 598 -14.24 -17.85 16.19
N GLY A 599 -15.51 -17.72 15.84
CA GLY A 599 -16.10 -16.45 15.42
C GLY A 599 -15.88 -16.07 13.95
N SER A 600 -15.26 -16.95 13.14
CA SER A 600 -15.03 -16.77 11.69
C SER A 600 -16.32 -16.61 10.87
N ASN A 601 -17.40 -17.26 11.33
CA ASN A 601 -18.60 -17.57 10.55
C ASN A 601 -18.34 -18.43 9.29
N LEU A 602 -17.22 -19.15 9.27
CA LEU A 602 -16.76 -20.03 8.18
C LEU A 602 -16.26 -21.36 8.71
#